data_AF-A0A0F7X2Y5-F1
#
_entry.id   AF-A0A0F7X2Y5-F1
#
_cell.length_a   1.000
_cell.length_b   1.000
_cell.length_c   1.000
_cell.angle_alpha   90.00
_cell.angle_beta   90.00
_cell.angle_gamma   90.00
#
_symmetry.space_group_name_H-M   'P 1'
#
loop_
_entity.id
_entity.type
_entity.pdbx_description
1 polymer ?
#
loop_
_entity_poly.entity_id
_entity_poly.type
_entity_poly.pdbx_seq_one_letter_code
_entity_poly.pdbx_strand_id
1 'polypeptide(L)'
;MSRREICPEVSHKKGKYYSTFIFRCIHSLAGIAFTFFLCEHLFTNMLASSYFSQGKGFVAMVNGFHKIPGLKIIEVVGLALPFLCHAIIGIVYLFQGKSNCYSGDGSRPHLRYAKNYSYTWQRWTAWILLFGIAFHVVHLRFIRYPVHVDIHGTTYYAVDIQPSRYDVIVRGTKGFLTLNLPNTEASSIEVSRHDLGGADAALLSERNSYLLTPSAGTAFLYVVRDALGSLFIALLYTILVIAAAFHGFNGLWTFCCRWGVVVSLRMQGVLRIVCYLAMIVVTFMGVSVVWNLYSVA
;
A
#
# COMPACT_ATOMS: atom_id res chain seq x y z
N MET A 1 -48.81 -1.88 47.59
CA MET A 1 -48.70 -1.96 46.12
C MET A 1 -47.39 -1.31 45.70
N SER A 2 -46.32 -2.10 45.52
CA SER A 2 -44.99 -1.61 45.16
C SER A 2 -44.91 -1.41 43.65
N ARG A 3 -44.80 -0.16 43.20
CA ARG A 3 -44.54 0.20 41.80
C ARG A 3 -43.09 -0.21 41.48
N ARG A 4 -42.89 -1.37 40.87
CA ARG A 4 -41.58 -1.74 40.31
C ARG A 4 -41.23 -0.73 39.23
N GLU A 5 -40.17 0.04 39.45
CA GLU A 5 -39.52 0.86 38.44
C GLU A 5 -39.05 -0.06 37.31
N ILE A 6 -39.72 0.01 36.16
CA ILE A 6 -39.28 -0.66 34.95
C ILE A 6 -38.42 0.32 34.16
N CYS A 7 -37.14 -0.06 34.01
CA CYS A 7 -36.26 0.16 32.87
C CYS A 7 -35.22 1.32 32.88
N PRO A 8 -34.01 1.05 33.40
CA PRO A 8 -32.76 1.61 32.88
C PRO A 8 -32.28 0.91 31.58
N GLU A 9 -32.80 -0.30 31.30
CA GLU A 9 -32.28 -1.23 30.29
C GLU A 9 -32.50 -0.78 28.82
N VAL A 10 -33.56 -0.01 28.56
CA VAL A 10 -33.90 0.49 27.21
C VAL A 10 -32.99 1.66 26.79
N SER A 11 -32.56 2.50 27.73
CA SER A 11 -31.65 3.63 27.47
C SER A 11 -30.25 3.13 27.07
N HIS A 12 -29.70 2.16 27.82
CA HIS A 12 -28.41 1.54 27.52
C HIS A 12 -28.38 0.84 26.15
N LYS A 13 -29.51 0.25 25.71
CA LYS A 13 -29.63 -0.41 24.40
C LYS A 13 -29.56 0.59 23.22
N LYS A 14 -30.08 1.81 23.38
CA LYS A 14 -30.00 2.86 22.35
C LYS A 14 -28.56 3.35 22.16
N GLY A 15 -27.85 3.67 23.23
CA GLY A 15 -26.46 4.14 23.16
C GLY A 15 -25.52 3.15 22.45
N LYS A 16 -25.66 1.85 22.78
CA LYS A 16 -24.90 0.76 22.14
C LYS A 16 -25.24 0.60 20.66
N TYR A 17 -26.49 0.82 20.27
CA TYR A 17 -26.91 0.78 18.88
C TYR A 17 -26.26 1.89 18.04
N TYR A 18 -26.34 3.15 18.51
CA TYR A 18 -25.77 4.29 17.80
C TYR A 18 -24.25 4.20 17.69
N SER A 19 -23.55 3.78 18.75
CA SER A 19 -22.09 3.60 18.68
C SER A 19 -21.70 2.52 17.67
N THR A 20 -22.40 1.38 17.66
CA THR A 20 -22.16 0.32 16.66
C THR A 20 -22.38 0.82 15.23
N PHE A 21 -23.41 1.64 15.01
CA PHE A 21 -23.66 2.26 13.72
C PHE A 21 -22.54 3.23 13.31
N ILE A 22 -22.14 4.13 14.22
CA ILE A 22 -21.05 5.09 13.98
C ILE A 22 -19.74 4.38 13.63
N PHE A 23 -19.36 3.33 14.35
CA PHE A 23 -18.15 2.57 14.05
C PHE A 23 -18.20 1.89 12.68
N ARG A 24 -19.37 1.42 12.23
CA ARG A 24 -19.54 0.89 10.86
C ARG A 24 -19.35 1.99 9.82
N CYS A 25 -19.89 3.19 10.06
CA CYS A 25 -19.71 4.34 9.18
C CYS A 25 -18.25 4.78 9.11
N ILE A 26 -17.56 4.92 10.26
CA ILE A 26 -16.14 5.27 10.31
C ILE A 26 -15.30 4.25 9.56
N HIS A 27 -15.47 2.95 9.84
CA HIS A 27 -14.77 1.87 9.15
C HIS A 27 -14.98 1.91 7.63
N SER A 28 -16.22 2.20 7.20
CA SER A 28 -16.59 2.26 5.78
C SER A 28 -16.02 3.50 5.07
N LEU A 29 -16.03 4.67 5.72
CA LEU A 29 -15.44 5.91 5.18
C LEU A 29 -13.91 5.81 5.11
N ALA A 30 -13.30 5.24 6.14
CA ALA A 30 -11.86 5.00 6.17
C ALA A 30 -11.42 4.02 5.07
N GLY A 31 -12.22 2.97 4.82
CA GLY A 31 -11.97 2.01 3.75
C GLY A 31 -12.01 2.62 2.35
N ILE A 32 -12.99 3.48 2.06
CA ILE A 32 -13.07 4.13 0.74
C ILE A 32 -11.91 5.09 0.49
N ALA A 33 -11.47 5.83 1.51
CA ALA A 33 -10.26 6.67 1.42
C ALA A 33 -9.04 5.83 1.01
N PHE A 34 -8.88 4.65 1.62
CA PHE A 34 -7.77 3.75 1.30
C PHE A 34 -7.90 3.11 -0.09
N THR A 35 -9.11 2.86 -0.60
CA THR A 35 -9.29 2.41 -2.00
C THR A 35 -8.81 3.47 -3.01
N PHE A 36 -9.07 4.75 -2.76
CA PHE A 36 -8.54 5.81 -3.63
C PHE A 36 -7.02 5.92 -3.55
N PHE A 37 -6.47 5.83 -2.34
CA PHE A 37 -5.01 5.74 -2.16
C PHE A 37 -4.42 4.54 -2.91
N LEU A 38 -5.04 3.36 -2.83
CA LEU A 38 -4.60 2.17 -3.56
C LEU A 38 -4.53 2.40 -5.08
N CYS A 39 -5.54 3.07 -5.66
CA CYS A 39 -5.55 3.40 -7.08
C CYS A 39 -4.40 4.34 -7.46
N GLU A 40 -4.17 5.40 -6.69
CA GLU A 40 -3.04 6.32 -6.89
C GLU A 40 -1.71 5.58 -6.74
N HIS A 41 -1.55 4.82 -5.65
CA HIS A 41 -0.34 4.07 -5.33
C HIS A 41 0.04 3.09 -6.45
N LEU A 42 -0.92 2.30 -6.95
CA LEU A 42 -0.67 1.38 -8.06
C LEU A 42 -0.41 2.10 -9.38
N PHE A 43 -1.08 3.23 -9.63
CA PHE A 43 -0.82 4.04 -10.82
C PHE A 43 0.61 4.60 -10.81
N THR A 44 1.03 5.22 -9.71
CA THR A 44 2.38 5.76 -9.56
C THR A 44 3.42 4.65 -9.69
N ASN A 45 3.25 3.52 -8.98
CA ASN A 45 4.16 2.38 -9.07
C ASN A 45 4.25 1.80 -10.49
N MET A 46 3.18 1.85 -11.27
CA MET A 46 3.23 1.41 -12.66
C MET A 46 4.20 2.21 -13.52
N LEU A 47 4.36 3.49 -13.22
CA LEU A 47 5.31 4.34 -13.91
C LEU A 47 6.78 3.96 -13.62
N ALA A 48 7.07 3.26 -12.52
CA ALA A 48 8.43 2.79 -12.20
C ALA A 48 8.92 1.74 -13.21
N SER A 49 7.98 0.93 -13.71
CA SER A 49 8.19 -0.12 -14.70
C SER A 49 8.02 0.36 -16.14
N SER A 50 7.71 1.64 -16.38
CA SER A 50 7.42 2.14 -17.73
C SER A 50 8.63 1.95 -18.66
N TYR A 51 8.53 0.97 -19.57
CA TYR A 51 9.59 0.60 -20.51
C TYR A 51 10.03 1.78 -21.38
N PHE A 52 9.06 2.59 -21.83
CA PHE A 52 9.30 3.73 -22.72
C PHE A 52 9.89 4.97 -22.03
N SER A 53 9.59 5.17 -20.73
CA SER A 53 10.05 6.34 -19.98
C SER A 53 11.14 6.02 -18.94
N GLN A 54 11.55 4.76 -18.79
CA GLN A 54 12.60 4.32 -17.86
C GLN A 54 12.43 4.88 -16.43
N GLY A 55 11.20 4.98 -15.94
CA GLY A 55 10.91 5.51 -14.60
C GLY A 55 10.76 7.04 -14.50
N LYS A 56 10.95 7.82 -15.57
CA LYS A 56 10.81 9.29 -15.54
C LYS A 56 9.45 9.77 -15.01
N GLY A 57 8.37 9.10 -15.38
CA GLY A 57 7.03 9.42 -14.89
C GLY A 57 6.89 9.19 -13.38
N PHE A 58 7.47 8.11 -12.86
CA PHE A 58 7.52 7.84 -11.43
C PHE A 58 8.30 8.93 -10.69
N VAL A 59 9.49 9.27 -11.19
CA VAL A 59 10.34 10.31 -10.59
C VAL A 59 9.61 11.65 -10.55
N ALA A 60 8.93 12.03 -11.64
CA ALA A 60 8.15 13.27 -11.70
C ALA A 60 7.00 13.30 -10.68
N MET A 61 6.22 12.22 -10.58
CA MET A 61 5.11 12.10 -9.62
C MET A 61 5.59 12.17 -8.18
N VAL A 62 6.61 11.38 -7.82
CA VAL A 62 7.14 11.33 -6.45
C VAL A 62 7.82 12.64 -6.07
N ASN A 63 8.57 13.27 -6.97
CA ASN A 63 9.09 14.62 -6.73
C ASN A 63 7.97 15.64 -6.54
N GLY A 64 6.85 15.48 -7.27
CA GLY A 64 5.64 16.29 -7.10
C GLY A 64 5.07 16.16 -5.69
N PHE A 65 4.93 14.94 -5.18
CA PHE A 65 4.45 14.71 -3.81
C PHE A 65 5.34 15.33 -2.75
N HIS A 66 6.67 15.20 -2.89
CA HIS A 66 7.63 15.79 -1.95
C HIS A 66 7.69 17.33 -1.96
N LYS A 67 7.06 17.98 -2.95
CA LYS A 67 6.91 19.45 -2.99
C LYS A 67 5.65 19.95 -2.29
N ILE A 68 4.74 19.05 -1.89
CA ILE A 68 3.48 19.44 -1.25
C ILE A 68 3.78 20.02 0.15
N PRO A 69 3.33 21.26 0.45
CA PRO A 69 3.54 21.84 1.77
C PRO A 69 2.76 21.03 2.82
N GLY A 70 3.43 20.71 3.93
CA GLY A 70 2.82 19.93 5.00
C GLY A 70 2.58 18.45 4.65
N LEU A 71 3.32 17.88 3.69
CA LEU A 71 3.18 16.47 3.28
C LEU A 71 3.10 15.51 4.48
N LYS A 72 3.96 15.66 5.49
CA LYS A 72 3.95 14.81 6.70
C LYS A 72 2.61 14.84 7.45
N ILE A 73 1.96 16.00 7.51
CA ILE A 73 0.64 16.14 8.16
C ILE A 73 -0.42 15.41 7.32
N ILE A 74 -0.37 15.56 6.00
CA ILE A 74 -1.27 14.87 5.07
C ILE A 74 -1.08 13.35 5.16
N GLU A 75 0.16 12.87 5.23
CA GLU A 75 0.45 11.44 5.42
C GLU A 75 -0.14 10.91 6.73
N VAL A 76 -0.02 11.64 7.84
CA VAL A 76 -0.55 11.20 9.13
C VAL A 76 -2.08 11.26 9.18
N VAL A 77 -2.67 12.38 8.80
CA VAL A 77 -4.10 12.64 8.96
C VAL A 77 -4.93 12.06 7.81
N GLY A 78 -4.43 12.14 6.59
CA GLY A 78 -5.12 11.71 5.37
C GLY A 78 -4.91 10.25 5.01
N LEU A 79 -3.78 9.64 5.44
CA LEU A 79 -3.45 8.24 5.11
C LEU A 79 -3.39 7.35 6.36
N ALA A 80 -2.47 7.63 7.29
CA ALA A 80 -2.20 6.74 8.42
C ALA A 80 -3.40 6.61 9.37
N LEU A 81 -4.03 7.71 9.76
CA LEU A 81 -5.18 7.71 10.66
C LEU A 81 -6.40 6.97 10.05
N PRO A 82 -6.86 7.28 8.82
CA PRO A 82 -7.91 6.49 8.17
C PRO A 82 -7.54 5.01 8.05
N PHE A 83 -6.31 4.70 7.62
CA PHE A 83 -5.86 3.31 7.52
C PHE A 83 -5.94 2.58 8.87
N LEU A 84 -5.45 3.18 9.95
CA LEU A 84 -5.51 2.59 11.29
C LEU A 84 -6.95 2.42 11.78
N CYS A 85 -7.82 3.42 11.57
CA CYS A 85 -9.25 3.30 11.89
C CYS A 85 -9.91 2.15 11.13
N HIS A 86 -9.61 2.00 9.84
CA HIS A 86 -10.09 0.90 9.02
C HIS A 86 -9.56 -0.45 9.52
N ALA A 87 -8.26 -0.57 9.74
CA ALA A 87 -7.63 -1.82 10.17
C ALA A 87 -8.09 -2.27 11.56
N ILE A 88 -8.08 -1.39 12.56
CA ILE A 88 -8.43 -1.72 13.95
C ILE A 88 -9.90 -2.16 14.06
N ILE A 89 -10.83 -1.38 13.48
CA ILE A 89 -12.25 -1.75 13.49
C ILE A 89 -12.48 -2.98 12.61
N GLY A 90 -11.75 -3.09 11.50
CA GLY A 90 -11.82 -4.23 10.57
C GLY A 90 -11.41 -5.56 11.22
N ILE A 91 -10.37 -5.56 12.06
CA ILE A 91 -9.94 -6.74 12.84
C ILE A 91 -11.09 -7.25 13.71
N VAL A 92 -11.80 -6.36 14.40
CA VAL A 92 -12.98 -6.73 15.19
C VAL A 92 -14.06 -7.40 14.31
N TYR A 93 -14.30 -6.88 13.10
CA TYR A 93 -15.24 -7.49 12.15
C TYR A 93 -14.75 -8.79 11.52
N LEU A 94 -13.43 -9.00 11.43
CA LEU A 94 -12.85 -10.27 10.96
C LEU A 94 -13.22 -11.40 11.92
N PHE A 95 -12.99 -11.20 13.22
CA PHE A 95 -13.32 -12.21 14.24
C PHE A 95 -14.83 -12.45 14.40
N GLN A 96 -15.67 -11.47 14.07
CA GLN A 96 -17.14 -11.62 14.09
C GLN A 96 -17.71 -12.24 12.80
N GLY A 97 -16.88 -12.45 11.78
CA GLY A 97 -17.30 -12.91 10.46
C GLY A 97 -17.87 -14.33 10.48
N LYS A 98 -19.09 -14.50 9.96
CA LYS A 98 -19.70 -15.82 9.72
C LYS A 98 -19.87 -16.08 8.22
N SER A 99 -18.93 -16.79 7.62
CA SER A 99 -18.98 -17.21 6.21
C SER A 99 -19.84 -18.46 6.04
N ASN A 100 -20.50 -18.58 4.89
CA ASN A 100 -21.40 -19.70 4.58
C ASN A 100 -21.41 -20.09 3.07
N CYS A 101 -20.34 -19.76 2.35
CA CYS A 101 -20.18 -20.12 0.93
C CYS A 101 -19.52 -21.50 0.70
N TYR A 102 -19.10 -22.17 1.77
CA TYR A 102 -18.54 -23.52 1.75
C TYR A 102 -19.45 -24.45 2.54
N SER A 103 -19.50 -25.73 2.16
CA SER A 103 -20.18 -26.76 2.92
C SER A 103 -19.57 -26.88 4.32
N GLY A 104 -20.41 -27.02 5.34
CA GLY A 104 -19.99 -27.17 6.73
C GLY A 104 -20.62 -28.41 7.39
N ASP A 105 -20.60 -28.42 8.72
CA ASP A 105 -21.14 -29.46 9.61
C ASP A 105 -22.68 -29.49 9.73
N GLY A 106 -23.39 -28.69 8.91
CA GLY A 106 -24.85 -28.53 9.00
C GLY A 106 -25.31 -27.47 10.00
N SER A 107 -24.43 -26.84 10.78
CA SER A 107 -24.79 -25.77 11.74
C SER A 107 -25.23 -24.46 11.07
N ARG A 108 -24.96 -24.29 9.77
CA ARG A 108 -25.29 -23.09 8.97
C ARG A 108 -25.70 -23.47 7.55
N PRO A 109 -26.58 -22.69 6.90
CA PRO A 109 -26.99 -22.95 5.52
C PRO A 109 -25.84 -22.69 4.55
N HIS A 110 -25.57 -23.65 3.66
CA HIS A 110 -24.61 -23.49 2.57
C HIS A 110 -25.24 -22.73 1.40
N LEU A 111 -24.76 -21.52 1.11
CA LEU A 111 -25.33 -20.62 0.11
C LEU A 111 -24.32 -20.31 -1.01
N ARG A 112 -24.59 -20.81 -2.22
CA ARG A 112 -23.72 -20.66 -3.41
C ARG A 112 -24.07 -19.41 -4.24
N TYR A 113 -24.29 -18.28 -3.59
CA TYR A 113 -24.52 -17.00 -4.28
C TYR A 113 -23.25 -16.17 -4.34
N ALA A 114 -23.07 -15.41 -5.42
CA ALA A 114 -21.91 -14.54 -5.63
C ALA A 114 -21.64 -13.60 -4.44
N LYS A 115 -22.70 -13.08 -3.79
CA LYS A 115 -22.57 -12.21 -2.61
C LYS A 115 -21.95 -12.93 -1.40
N ASN A 116 -22.24 -14.21 -1.22
CA ASN A 116 -21.71 -15.03 -0.12
C ASN A 116 -20.22 -15.35 -0.35
N TYR A 117 -19.84 -15.61 -1.60
CA TYR A 117 -18.42 -15.72 -1.99
C TYR A 117 -17.70 -14.38 -1.78
N SER A 118 -18.23 -13.27 -2.29
CA SER A 118 -17.63 -11.94 -2.12
C SER A 118 -17.43 -11.57 -0.66
N TYR A 119 -18.43 -11.84 0.18
CA TYR A 119 -18.35 -11.64 1.62
C TYR A 119 -17.22 -12.48 2.23
N THR A 120 -17.09 -13.74 1.83
CA THR A 120 -16.05 -14.64 2.37
C THR A 120 -14.66 -14.22 1.91
N TRP A 121 -14.50 -13.90 0.63
CA TRP A 121 -13.23 -13.42 0.08
C TRP A 121 -12.81 -12.07 0.63
N GLN A 122 -13.74 -11.15 0.95
CA GLN A 122 -13.40 -9.89 1.61
C GLN A 122 -12.63 -10.12 2.92
N ARG A 123 -12.92 -11.22 3.63
CA ARG A 123 -12.28 -11.57 4.91
C ARG A 123 -10.97 -12.29 4.71
N TRP A 124 -10.89 -13.22 3.75
CA TRP A 124 -9.63 -13.86 3.41
C TRP A 124 -8.60 -12.85 2.91
N THR A 125 -8.99 -11.94 2.02
CA THR A 125 -8.09 -10.88 1.57
C THR A 125 -7.74 -9.91 2.69
N ALA A 126 -8.64 -9.63 3.63
CA ALA A 126 -8.31 -8.81 4.80
C ALA A 126 -7.22 -9.44 5.67
N TRP A 127 -7.24 -10.76 5.89
CA TRP A 127 -6.16 -11.46 6.61
C TRP A 127 -4.83 -11.37 5.88
N ILE A 128 -4.83 -11.61 4.57
CA ILE A 128 -3.63 -11.48 3.73
C ILE A 128 -3.10 -10.04 3.81
N LEU A 129 -3.98 -9.05 3.66
CA LEU A 129 -3.60 -7.64 3.68
C LEU A 129 -3.13 -7.17 5.05
N LEU A 130 -3.69 -7.68 6.15
CA LEU A 130 -3.26 -7.30 7.49
C LEU A 130 -1.76 -7.55 7.70
N PHE A 131 -1.31 -8.76 7.38
CA PHE A 131 0.11 -9.12 7.52
C PHE A 131 0.95 -8.58 6.36
N GLY A 132 0.42 -8.63 5.13
CA GLY A 132 1.14 -8.19 3.94
C GLY A 132 1.39 -6.68 3.92
N ILE A 133 0.41 -5.86 4.31
CA ILE A 133 0.57 -4.40 4.42
C ILE A 133 1.49 -4.04 5.59
N ALA A 134 1.39 -4.75 6.72
CA ALA A 134 2.33 -4.53 7.83
C ALA A 134 3.78 -4.76 7.37
N PHE A 135 4.05 -5.88 6.70
CA PHE A 135 5.36 -6.15 6.09
C PHE A 135 5.76 -5.06 5.08
N HIS A 136 4.87 -4.73 4.13
CA HIS A 136 5.12 -3.73 3.09
C HIS A 136 5.50 -2.36 3.65
N VAL A 137 4.72 -1.86 4.62
CA VAL A 137 4.94 -0.56 5.25
C VAL A 137 6.21 -0.58 6.10
N VAL A 138 6.40 -1.60 6.96
CA VAL A 138 7.63 -1.70 7.78
C VAL A 138 8.87 -1.73 6.88
N HIS A 139 8.86 -2.59 5.86
CA HIS A 139 10.00 -2.76 4.98
C HIS A 139 10.32 -1.50 4.16
N LEU A 140 9.33 -0.90 3.50
CA LEU A 140 9.59 0.23 2.59
C LEU A 140 9.62 1.60 3.27
N ARG A 141 8.82 1.82 4.33
CA ARG A 141 8.73 3.12 5.00
C ARG A 141 9.75 3.30 6.12
N PHE A 142 10.23 2.22 6.73
CA PHE A 142 11.11 2.31 7.90
C PHE A 142 12.48 1.66 7.69
N ILE A 143 12.55 0.51 7.01
CA ILE A 143 13.84 -0.18 6.81
C ILE A 143 14.57 0.35 5.57
N ARG A 144 13.87 0.47 4.44
CA ARG A 144 14.43 0.86 3.13
C ARG A 144 14.18 2.32 2.77
N TYR A 145 13.77 3.14 3.75
CA TYR A 145 13.53 4.55 3.50
C TYR A 145 14.85 5.26 3.20
N PRO A 146 14.93 6.07 2.12
CA PRO A 146 16.16 6.78 1.78
C PRO A 146 16.65 7.68 2.91
N VAL A 147 17.93 7.52 3.29
CA VAL A 147 18.55 8.31 4.36
C VAL A 147 19.06 9.62 3.79
N HIS A 148 18.93 10.72 4.53
CA HIS A 148 19.48 12.00 4.12
C HIS A 148 20.93 12.13 4.58
N VAL A 149 21.82 12.53 3.67
CA VAL A 149 23.23 12.81 3.96
C VAL A 149 23.65 14.10 3.27
N ASP A 150 24.47 14.92 3.92
CA ASP A 150 24.97 16.17 3.36
C ASP A 150 26.39 15.99 2.84
N ILE A 151 26.59 16.38 1.58
CA ILE A 151 27.90 16.35 0.90
C ILE A 151 28.14 17.75 0.34
N HIS A 152 29.21 18.41 0.81
CA HIS A 152 29.61 19.76 0.37
C HIS A 152 28.46 20.79 0.35
N GLY A 153 27.55 20.74 1.32
CA GLY A 153 26.41 21.67 1.43
C GLY A 153 25.20 21.33 0.55
N THR A 154 25.19 20.16 -0.10
CA THR A 154 24.02 19.64 -0.82
C THR A 154 23.51 18.37 -0.13
N THR A 155 22.20 18.31 0.15
CA THR A 155 21.57 17.12 0.72
C THR A 155 21.26 16.10 -0.37
N TYR A 156 21.73 14.87 -0.16
CA TYR A 156 21.47 13.71 -0.99
C TYR A 156 20.60 12.70 -0.23
N TYR A 157 19.81 11.95 -1.00
CA TYR A 157 19.15 10.74 -0.55
C TYR A 157 20.07 9.55 -0.83
N ALA A 158 20.57 8.92 0.23
CA ALA A 158 21.34 7.69 0.19
C ALA A 158 20.39 6.47 0.20
N VAL A 159 20.56 5.59 -0.79
CA VAL A 159 19.77 4.38 -0.97
C VAL A 159 20.71 3.18 -0.96
N ASP A 160 20.53 2.30 0.01
CA ASP A 160 21.22 1.01 0.07
C ASP A 160 20.77 0.11 -1.08
N ILE A 161 21.70 -0.50 -1.81
CA ILE A 161 21.41 -1.35 -2.96
C ILE A 161 22.23 -2.63 -2.96
N GLN A 162 21.72 -3.67 -3.62
CA GLN A 162 22.53 -4.83 -3.91
C GLN A 162 23.45 -4.56 -5.13
N PRO A 163 24.79 -4.70 -5.01
CA PRO A 163 25.71 -4.39 -6.10
C PRO A 163 25.44 -5.17 -7.40
N SER A 164 25.02 -6.43 -7.28
CA SER A 164 24.67 -7.28 -8.43
C SER A 164 23.49 -6.77 -9.25
N ARG A 165 22.74 -5.79 -8.74
CA ARG A 165 21.54 -5.23 -9.37
C ARG A 165 21.76 -3.82 -9.91
N TYR A 166 22.98 -3.30 -9.83
CA TYR A 166 23.31 -1.91 -10.14
C TYR A 166 22.76 -1.45 -11.49
N ASP A 167 23.07 -2.16 -12.58
CA ASP A 167 22.69 -1.77 -13.96
C ASP A 167 21.17 -1.65 -14.16
N VAL A 168 20.42 -2.47 -13.44
CA VAL A 168 18.96 -2.52 -13.49
C VAL A 168 18.36 -1.34 -12.72
N ILE A 169 18.92 -1.07 -11.54
CA ILE A 169 18.46 -0.01 -10.64
C ILE A 169 18.67 1.36 -11.28
N VAL A 170 19.86 1.62 -11.82
CA VAL A 170 20.21 2.95 -12.36
C VAL A 170 19.76 3.18 -13.80
N ARG A 171 19.19 2.17 -14.46
CA ARG A 171 18.78 2.26 -15.87
C ARG A 171 17.94 3.50 -16.16
N GLY A 172 18.40 4.33 -17.09
CA GLY A 172 17.73 5.56 -17.51
C GLY A 172 17.80 6.74 -16.53
N THR A 173 18.60 6.60 -15.47
CA THR A 173 18.86 7.67 -14.49
C THR A 173 20.25 8.26 -14.69
N LYS A 174 20.46 9.50 -14.24
CA LYS A 174 21.73 10.24 -14.34
C LYS A 174 21.89 11.14 -13.11
N GLY A 175 23.11 11.63 -12.86
CA GLY A 175 23.39 12.60 -11.79
C GLY A 175 23.25 12.03 -10.38
N PHE A 176 23.60 10.75 -10.22
CA PHE A 176 23.73 10.09 -8.93
C PHE A 176 25.22 9.84 -8.63
N LEU A 177 25.54 9.67 -7.36
CA LEU A 177 26.87 9.34 -6.86
C LEU A 177 26.84 7.92 -6.28
N THR A 178 28.00 7.27 -6.21
CA THR A 178 28.13 5.93 -5.65
C THR A 178 29.01 5.96 -4.41
N LEU A 179 28.72 5.08 -3.45
CA LEU A 179 29.54 4.87 -2.24
C LEU A 179 29.68 3.36 -2.00
N ASN A 180 30.92 2.91 -1.76
CA ASN A 180 31.26 1.50 -1.49
C ASN A 180 30.77 0.54 -2.59
N LEU A 181 30.82 0.92 -3.86
CA LEU A 181 30.36 0.09 -4.97
C LEU A 181 31.57 -0.49 -5.72
N PRO A 182 31.79 -1.81 -5.67
CA PRO A 182 32.95 -2.41 -6.32
C PRO A 182 32.82 -2.37 -7.86
N ASN A 183 33.91 -1.99 -8.54
CA ASN A 183 34.06 -2.02 -10.00
C ASN A 183 33.05 -1.16 -10.78
N THR A 184 32.94 0.12 -10.45
CA THR A 184 32.09 1.03 -11.21
C THR A 184 32.63 1.27 -12.62
N GLU A 185 31.80 1.05 -13.65
CA GLU A 185 32.09 1.51 -15.00
C GLU A 185 32.35 3.03 -14.99
N ALA A 186 33.16 3.50 -15.94
CA ALA A 186 33.79 4.82 -16.01
C ALA A 186 32.86 6.07 -16.01
N SER A 187 31.56 5.92 -15.73
CA SER A 187 30.54 6.98 -15.82
C SER A 187 29.91 7.42 -14.49
N SER A 188 30.19 6.76 -13.36
CA SER A 188 29.70 7.16 -12.04
C SER A 188 30.77 7.89 -11.22
N ILE A 189 30.36 8.94 -10.52
CA ILE A 189 31.24 9.64 -9.58
C ILE A 189 31.16 8.93 -8.23
N GLU A 190 32.28 8.31 -7.83
CA GLU A 190 32.43 7.69 -6.51
C GLU A 190 32.75 8.77 -5.47
N VAL A 191 32.05 8.70 -4.34
CA VAL A 191 32.24 9.59 -3.19
C VAL A 191 32.94 8.82 -2.09
N SER A 192 33.94 9.45 -1.47
CA SER A 192 34.58 8.86 -0.31
C SER A 192 33.74 9.06 0.93
N ARG A 193 33.75 8.09 1.85
CA ARG A 193 33.10 8.23 3.15
C ARG A 193 33.63 9.43 3.95
N HIS A 194 34.86 9.88 3.65
CA HIS A 194 35.46 11.08 4.25
C HIS A 194 34.81 12.39 3.79
N ASP A 195 34.10 12.39 2.66
CA ASP A 195 33.39 13.56 2.13
C ASP A 195 32.04 13.77 2.84
N LEU A 196 31.59 12.79 3.61
CA LEU A 196 30.39 12.85 4.44
C LEU A 196 30.71 13.49 5.80
N GLY A 197 29.77 14.27 6.34
CA GLY A 197 29.84 14.68 7.74
C GLY A 197 29.91 13.47 8.68
N GLY A 198 30.65 13.59 9.80
CA GLY A 198 30.86 12.46 10.71
C GLY A 198 29.57 11.82 11.26
N ALA A 199 28.52 12.62 11.46
CA ALA A 199 27.20 12.12 11.85
C ALA A 199 26.49 11.36 10.72
N ASP A 200 26.60 11.84 9.48
CA ASP A 200 25.97 11.24 8.30
C ASP A 200 26.65 9.94 7.89
N ALA A 201 27.98 9.89 8.00
CA ALA A 201 28.75 8.67 7.81
C ALA A 201 28.27 7.56 8.76
N ALA A 202 28.00 7.90 10.03
CA ALA A 202 27.53 6.93 11.03
C ALA A 202 26.15 6.32 10.71
N LEU A 203 25.31 7.00 9.91
CA LEU A 203 24.02 6.46 9.47
C LEU A 203 24.17 5.37 8.40
N LEU A 204 25.30 5.33 7.70
CA LEU A 204 25.55 4.41 6.59
C LEU A 204 26.45 3.25 7.07
N SER A 205 25.97 2.03 6.98
CA SER A 205 26.75 0.81 7.20
C SER A 205 27.94 0.73 6.23
N GLU A 206 29.13 0.42 6.73
CA GLU A 206 30.36 0.27 5.95
C GLU A 206 30.33 -0.92 4.97
N ARG A 207 29.47 -1.91 5.23
CA ARG A 207 29.38 -3.14 4.43
C ARG A 207 28.45 -3.02 3.22
N ASN A 208 27.65 -1.96 3.19
CA ASN A 208 26.60 -1.78 2.21
C ASN A 208 27.05 -0.80 1.13
N SER A 209 26.50 -0.95 -0.07
CA SER A 209 26.74 -0.08 -1.20
C SER A 209 25.56 0.87 -1.37
N TYR A 210 25.84 2.15 -1.63
CA TYR A 210 24.80 3.18 -1.70
C TYR A 210 24.81 3.92 -3.03
N LEU A 211 23.61 4.26 -3.49
CA LEU A 211 23.37 5.27 -4.52
C LEU A 211 22.90 6.55 -3.86
N LEU A 212 23.50 7.67 -4.22
CA LEU A 212 23.19 8.98 -3.67
C LEU A 212 22.61 9.86 -4.76
N THR A 213 21.44 10.44 -4.53
CA THR A 213 20.78 11.32 -5.51
C THR A 213 20.12 12.50 -4.82
N PRO A 214 20.13 13.72 -5.39
CA PRO A 214 19.42 14.86 -4.79
C PRO A 214 17.91 14.79 -5.00
N SER A 215 17.41 13.87 -5.84
CA SER A 215 15.99 13.74 -6.17
C SER A 215 15.32 12.63 -5.35
N ALA A 216 14.32 13.01 -4.57
CA ALA A 216 13.47 12.06 -3.84
C ALA A 216 12.89 10.99 -4.78
N GLY A 217 12.33 11.41 -5.92
CA GLY A 217 11.73 10.49 -6.90
C GLY A 217 12.73 9.47 -7.45
N THR A 218 13.97 9.87 -7.72
CA THR A 218 15.02 8.94 -8.14
C THR A 218 15.40 7.98 -7.02
N ALA A 219 15.50 8.47 -5.78
CA ALA A 219 15.81 7.62 -4.63
C ALA A 219 14.74 6.54 -4.40
N PHE A 220 13.46 6.91 -4.40
CA PHE A 220 12.36 5.94 -4.27
C PHE A 220 12.29 4.98 -5.47
N LEU A 221 12.66 5.43 -6.67
CA LEU A 221 12.74 4.56 -7.83
C LEU A 221 13.79 3.46 -7.63
N TYR A 222 14.95 3.80 -7.06
CA TYR A 222 15.99 2.81 -6.74
C TYR A 222 15.51 1.80 -5.70
N VAL A 223 14.85 2.27 -4.63
CA VAL A 223 14.27 1.40 -3.60
C VAL A 223 13.29 0.39 -4.21
N VAL A 224 12.39 0.84 -5.08
CA VAL A 224 11.37 -0.03 -5.71
C VAL A 224 12.00 -1.05 -6.67
N ARG A 225 13.00 -0.64 -7.47
CA ARG A 225 13.71 -1.53 -8.42
C ARG A 225 14.56 -2.59 -7.72
N ASP A 226 15.16 -2.22 -6.60
CA ASP A 226 15.96 -3.15 -5.80
C ASP A 226 15.05 -4.13 -5.03
N ALA A 227 14.01 -3.62 -4.36
CA ALA A 227 13.13 -4.43 -3.51
C ALA A 227 12.41 -5.57 -4.25
N LEU A 228 12.04 -5.37 -5.52
CA LEU A 228 11.35 -6.38 -6.34
C LEU A 228 12.30 -7.34 -7.08
N GLY A 229 13.58 -7.38 -6.68
CA GLY A 229 14.59 -8.24 -7.29
C GLY A 229 14.53 -9.72 -6.96
N SER A 230 13.81 -10.08 -5.91
CA SER A 230 13.73 -11.47 -5.43
C SER A 230 12.44 -12.13 -5.88
N LEU A 231 12.54 -13.37 -6.39
CA LEU A 231 11.37 -14.17 -6.80
C LEU A 231 10.35 -14.32 -5.67
N PHE A 232 10.84 -14.57 -4.46
CA PHE A 232 9.98 -14.69 -3.29
C PHE A 232 9.18 -13.41 -3.04
N ILE A 233 9.84 -12.26 -3.15
CA ILE A 233 9.21 -10.95 -2.97
C ILE A 233 8.21 -10.70 -4.11
N ALA A 234 8.55 -11.00 -5.36
CA ALA A 234 7.64 -10.86 -6.49
C ALA A 234 6.36 -11.70 -6.33
N LEU A 235 6.48 -12.95 -5.87
CA LEU A 235 5.32 -13.81 -5.58
C LEU A 235 4.45 -13.25 -4.44
N LEU A 236 5.08 -12.80 -3.35
CA LEU A 236 4.38 -12.17 -2.22
C LEU A 236 3.58 -10.94 -2.68
N TYR A 237 4.22 -10.03 -3.43
CA TYR A 237 3.56 -8.82 -3.93
C TYR A 237 2.48 -9.13 -4.97
N THR A 238 2.61 -10.20 -5.76
CA THR A 238 1.54 -10.65 -6.66
C THR A 238 0.28 -11.01 -5.88
N ILE A 239 0.41 -11.81 -4.81
CA ILE A 239 -0.70 -12.16 -3.92
C ILE A 239 -1.28 -10.91 -3.26
N LEU A 240 -0.42 -10.01 -2.79
CA LEU A 240 -0.82 -8.79 -2.11
C LEU A 240 -1.61 -7.84 -3.02
N VAL A 241 -1.18 -7.66 -4.28
CA VAL A 241 -1.88 -6.83 -5.28
C VAL A 241 -3.26 -7.41 -5.59
N ILE A 242 -3.37 -8.72 -5.83
CA ILE A 242 -4.65 -9.39 -6.10
C ILE A 242 -5.59 -9.23 -4.90
N ALA A 243 -5.08 -9.45 -3.68
CA ALA A 243 -5.86 -9.32 -2.46
C ALA A 243 -6.33 -7.87 -2.25
N ALA A 244 -5.45 -6.89 -2.45
CA ALA A 244 -5.75 -5.46 -2.31
C ALA A 244 -6.80 -5.00 -3.31
N ALA A 245 -6.64 -5.37 -4.60
CA ALA A 245 -7.58 -5.02 -5.64
C ALA A 245 -8.96 -5.62 -5.34
N PHE A 246 -9.04 -6.90 -4.99
CA PHE A 246 -10.32 -7.52 -4.62
C PHE A 246 -10.95 -6.82 -3.41
N HIS A 247 -10.19 -6.63 -2.33
CA HIS A 247 -10.68 -6.02 -1.10
C HIS A 247 -11.18 -4.58 -1.33
N GLY A 248 -10.43 -3.79 -2.09
CA GLY A 248 -10.74 -2.39 -2.38
C GLY A 248 -11.96 -2.22 -3.27
N PHE A 249 -12.05 -2.97 -4.38
CA PHE A 249 -13.15 -2.83 -5.34
C PHE A 249 -14.45 -3.51 -4.91
N ASN A 250 -14.38 -4.66 -4.23
CA ASN A 250 -15.57 -5.24 -3.59
C ASN A 250 -16.05 -4.36 -2.42
N GLY A 251 -15.12 -3.73 -1.70
CA GLY A 251 -15.40 -2.70 -0.69
C GLY A 251 -16.08 -1.47 -1.28
N LEU A 252 -15.59 -0.93 -2.40
CA LEU A 252 -16.15 0.21 -3.12
C LEU A 252 -17.60 -0.06 -3.55
N TRP A 253 -17.86 -1.21 -4.16
CA TRP A 253 -19.23 -1.60 -4.52
C TRP A 253 -20.14 -1.67 -3.28
N THR A 254 -19.65 -2.30 -2.20
CA THR A 254 -20.40 -2.42 -0.93
C THR A 254 -20.69 -1.05 -0.31
N PHE A 255 -19.71 -0.14 -0.32
CA PHE A 255 -19.85 1.23 0.14
C PHE A 255 -20.99 1.93 -0.60
N CYS A 256 -20.95 1.98 -1.93
CA CYS A 256 -21.96 2.68 -2.73
C CYS A 256 -23.38 2.14 -2.48
N CYS A 257 -23.52 0.83 -2.29
CA CYS A 257 -24.82 0.22 -1.98
C CYS A 257 -25.30 0.55 -0.56
N ARG A 258 -24.41 0.53 0.44
CA ARG A 258 -24.75 0.71 1.86
C ARG A 258 -24.97 2.15 2.25
N TRP A 259 -24.29 3.08 1.60
CA TRP A 259 -24.44 4.52 1.79
C TRP A 259 -25.57 5.12 0.95
N GLY A 260 -26.28 4.31 0.15
CA GLY A 260 -27.40 4.77 -0.65
C GLY A 260 -26.99 5.61 -1.86
N VAL A 261 -25.70 5.65 -2.23
CA VAL A 261 -25.23 6.26 -3.50
C VAL A 261 -25.92 5.59 -4.68
N VAL A 262 -26.12 4.26 -4.60
CA VAL A 262 -26.91 3.50 -5.58
C VAL A 262 -27.99 2.69 -4.87
N VAL A 263 -29.24 3.14 -5.01
CA VAL A 263 -30.41 2.53 -4.35
C VAL A 263 -31.02 1.39 -5.17
N SER A 264 -31.18 1.58 -6.49
CA SER A 264 -31.85 0.61 -7.36
C SER A 264 -31.07 -0.70 -7.51
N LEU A 265 -31.73 -1.85 -7.33
CA LEU A 265 -31.11 -3.18 -7.47
C LEU A 265 -30.49 -3.40 -8.86
N ARG A 266 -31.11 -2.87 -9.92
CA ARG A 266 -30.56 -2.93 -11.28
C ARG A 266 -29.23 -2.18 -11.35
N MET A 267 -29.17 -0.97 -10.81
CA MET A 267 -27.96 -0.14 -10.79
C MET A 267 -26.87 -0.72 -9.89
N GLN A 268 -27.24 -1.34 -8.76
CA GLN A 268 -26.27 -2.08 -7.94
C GLN A 268 -25.65 -3.26 -8.72
N GLY A 269 -26.43 -3.92 -9.59
CA GLY A 269 -25.93 -4.95 -10.49
C GLY A 269 -24.92 -4.42 -11.50
N VAL A 270 -25.25 -3.30 -12.17
CA VAL A 270 -24.36 -2.63 -13.13
C VAL A 270 -23.07 -2.14 -12.44
N LEU A 271 -23.20 -1.45 -11.31
CA LEU A 271 -22.04 -0.96 -10.56
C LEU A 271 -21.10 -2.10 -10.15
N ARG A 272 -21.65 -3.28 -9.79
CA ARG A 272 -20.83 -4.45 -9.47
C ARG A 272 -19.93 -4.86 -10.64
N ILE A 273 -20.51 -4.90 -11.85
CA ILE A 273 -19.78 -5.24 -13.07
C ILE A 273 -18.67 -4.20 -13.31
N VAL A 274 -18.99 -2.91 -13.22
CA VAL A 274 -18.02 -1.82 -13.38
C VAL A 274 -16.86 -1.93 -12.38
N CYS A 275 -17.16 -2.11 -11.09
CA CYS A 275 -16.13 -2.27 -10.06
C CYS A 275 -15.24 -3.50 -10.32
N TYR A 276 -15.80 -4.60 -10.80
CA TYR A 276 -15.04 -5.83 -11.03
C TYR A 276 -14.20 -5.77 -12.31
N LEU A 277 -14.67 -5.06 -13.34
CA LEU A 277 -13.86 -4.75 -14.52
C LEU A 277 -12.68 -3.84 -14.14
N ALA A 278 -12.93 -2.79 -13.36
CA ALA A 278 -11.87 -1.92 -12.84
C ALA A 278 -10.87 -2.70 -11.97
N MET A 279 -11.35 -3.61 -11.12
CA MET A 279 -10.51 -4.51 -10.34
C MET A 279 -9.58 -5.35 -11.23
N ILE A 280 -10.08 -5.93 -12.32
CA ILE A 280 -9.26 -6.72 -13.25
C ILE A 280 -8.17 -5.86 -13.89
N VAL A 281 -8.53 -4.66 -14.37
CA VAL A 281 -7.58 -3.72 -14.98
C VAL A 281 -6.48 -3.35 -13.97
N VAL A 282 -6.86 -2.93 -12.76
CA VAL A 282 -5.90 -2.53 -11.72
C VAL A 282 -5.04 -3.71 -11.26
N THR A 283 -5.60 -4.92 -11.17
CA THR A 283 -4.84 -6.14 -10.86
C THR A 283 -3.82 -6.42 -11.95
N PHE A 284 -4.23 -6.38 -13.22
CA PHE A 284 -3.33 -6.62 -14.35
C PHE A 284 -2.20 -5.59 -14.38
N MET A 285 -2.52 -4.30 -14.20
CA MET A 285 -1.52 -3.24 -14.09
C MET A 285 -0.55 -3.51 -12.94
N GLY A 286 -1.03 -3.74 -11.71
CA GLY A 286 -0.16 -3.95 -10.55
C GLY A 286 0.71 -5.22 -10.67
N VAL A 287 0.16 -6.33 -11.15
CA VAL A 287 0.91 -7.58 -11.35
C VAL A 287 1.95 -7.42 -12.46
N SER A 288 1.62 -6.73 -13.55
CA SER A 288 2.59 -6.48 -14.64
C SER A 288 3.84 -5.74 -14.15
N VAL A 289 3.68 -4.79 -13.22
CA VAL A 289 4.78 -4.01 -12.65
C VAL A 289 5.71 -4.88 -11.80
N VAL A 290 5.12 -5.74 -10.97
CA VAL A 290 5.88 -6.69 -10.15
C VAL A 290 6.77 -7.57 -11.03
N TRP A 291 6.19 -8.16 -12.07
CA TRP A 291 6.92 -9.09 -12.94
C TRP A 291 7.85 -8.40 -13.92
N ASN A 292 7.56 -7.18 -14.36
CA ASN A 292 8.49 -6.41 -15.18
C ASN A 292 9.71 -5.96 -14.38
N LEU A 293 9.54 -5.53 -13.13
CA LEU A 293 10.68 -5.17 -12.28
C LEU A 293 11.49 -6.39 -11.87
N TYR A 294 10.84 -7.55 -11.71
CA TYR A 294 11.51 -8.83 -11.49
C TYR A 294 12.16 -9.42 -12.75
N SER A 295 11.63 -9.21 -13.96
CA SER A 295 12.22 -9.81 -15.17
C SER A 295 13.45 -9.07 -15.67
N VAL A 296 13.55 -7.78 -15.33
CA VAL A 296 14.73 -6.96 -15.60
C VAL A 296 15.77 -7.13 -14.48
N ALA A 297 15.40 -7.79 -13.37
CA ALA A 297 16.19 -8.02 -12.15
C ALA A 297 17.37 -8.98 -12.35
#